data_AF-A0A1J3EH48-F1
#
_entry.id   AF-A0A1J3EH48-F1
#
_cell.length_a   1.000
_cell.length_b   1.000
_cell.length_c   1.000
_cell.angle_alpha   90.00
_cell.angle_beta   90.00
_cell.angle_gamma   90.00
#
_symmetry.space_group_name_H-M   'P 1'
#
loop_
_entity.id
_entity.type
_entity.pdbx_description
1 polymer ?
#
loop_
_entity_poly.entity_id
_entity_poly.type
_entity_poly.pdbx_seq_one_letter_code
_entity_poly.pdbx_strand_id
1 'polypeptide(L)'
;YDDEDGKFHKLSLISKKVMRLSIVYSQPDKQLNVTLSPAEFSVPPKKSLLSLNQDLSPYFLEKMFFGFTASTGTIGALHYMLNMLIAPGVDYPSLELIAVPILPPYPKKLHDSTRKILWVCLALAVIAAFVASWLGFVFYWRHKKA
;
A
#
# COMPACT_ATOMS: atom_id res chain seq x y z
N TYR A 1 21.15 -2.99 -6.18
CA TYR A 1 22.62 -3.07 -6.15
C TYR A 1 23.07 -1.76 -5.56
N ASP A 2 23.88 -1.79 -4.52
CA ASP A 2 24.47 -0.60 -3.92
C ASP A 2 25.88 -0.44 -4.47
N ASP A 3 26.19 0.76 -4.96
CA ASP A 3 27.47 1.06 -5.59
C ASP A 3 28.58 1.30 -4.56
N GLU A 4 28.24 1.59 -3.29
CA GLU A 4 29.23 1.78 -2.23
C GLU A 4 29.79 0.43 -1.73
N ASP A 5 28.92 -0.55 -1.47
CA ASP A 5 29.32 -1.86 -0.94
C ASP A 5 29.39 -2.98 -2.00
N GLY A 6 28.91 -2.71 -3.22
CA GLY A 6 28.89 -3.66 -4.34
C GLY A 6 27.87 -4.81 -4.19
N LYS A 7 26.94 -4.72 -3.24
CA LYS A 7 26.01 -5.82 -2.92
C LYS A 7 24.64 -5.63 -3.55
N PHE A 8 24.02 -6.76 -3.86
CA PHE A 8 22.62 -6.79 -4.24
C PHE A 8 21.72 -6.75 -3.00
N HIS A 9 21.14 -5.58 -2.73
CA HIS A 9 20.09 -5.44 -1.73
C HIS A 9 18.72 -5.76 -2.34
N LYS A 10 18.07 -6.82 -1.82
CA LYS A 10 16.73 -7.22 -2.27
C LYS A 10 15.71 -6.17 -1.88
N LEU A 11 15.03 -5.60 -2.85
CA LEU A 11 13.94 -4.65 -2.65
C LEU A 11 12.59 -5.36 -2.72
N SER A 12 11.76 -5.23 -1.67
CA SER A 12 10.41 -5.79 -1.61
C SER A 12 9.40 -4.67 -1.37
N LEU A 13 8.51 -4.44 -2.34
CA LEU A 13 7.49 -3.37 -2.27
C LEU A 13 6.50 -3.55 -1.11
N ILE A 14 6.29 -4.78 -0.64
CA ILE A 14 5.41 -5.09 0.50
C ILE A 14 6.14 -5.02 1.86
N SER A 15 7.41 -4.62 1.89
CA SER A 15 8.21 -4.53 3.12
C SER A 15 7.75 -3.42 4.08
N LYS A 16 6.94 -2.47 3.60
CA LYS A 16 6.52 -1.26 4.33
C LYS A 16 7.69 -0.33 4.72
N LYS A 17 8.88 -0.57 4.17
CA LYS A 17 10.04 0.31 4.32
C LYS A 17 9.96 1.46 3.33
N VAL A 18 10.50 2.61 3.72
CA VAL A 18 10.57 3.78 2.83
C VAL A 18 11.52 3.47 1.69
N MET A 19 11.13 3.88 0.48
CA MET A 19 11.94 3.74 -0.72
C MET A 19 12.11 5.12 -1.36
N ARG A 20 13.25 5.31 -2.01
CA ARG A 20 13.54 6.50 -2.81
C ARG A 20 13.32 6.17 -4.29
N LEU A 21 12.48 6.98 -4.94
CA LEU A 21 12.31 6.99 -6.39
C LEU A 21 13.02 8.20 -6.95
N SER A 22 13.91 7.99 -7.92
CA SER A 22 14.61 9.05 -8.64
C SER A 22 14.30 8.95 -10.12
N ILE A 23 13.90 10.07 -10.71
CA ILE A 23 13.59 10.20 -12.14
C ILE A 23 14.48 11.29 -12.68
N VAL A 24 15.42 10.94 -13.55
CA VAL A 24 16.40 11.86 -14.11
C VAL A 24 16.33 11.80 -15.63
N TYR A 25 16.10 12.95 -16.26
CA TYR A 25 16.13 13.08 -17.71
C TYR A 25 17.31 13.97 -18.12
N SER A 26 18.18 13.46 -19.00
CA SER A 26 19.22 14.23 -19.65
C SER A 26 18.72 14.63 -21.04
N GLN A 27 18.53 15.92 -21.27
CA GLN A 27 18.12 16.45 -22.58
C GLN A 27 19.23 16.31 -23.66
N PRO A 28 20.52 16.54 -23.34
CA PRO A 28 21.61 16.27 -24.29
C PRO A 28 21.68 14.80 -24.73
N ASP A 29 21.54 13.87 -23.77
CA ASP A 29 21.66 12.43 -24.04
C ASP A 29 20.33 11.79 -24.48
N LYS A 30 19.23 12.56 -24.42
CA LYS A 30 17.86 12.11 -24.67
C LYS A 30 17.52 10.84 -23.88
N GLN A 31 17.96 10.81 -22.62
CA GLN A 31 17.89 9.62 -21.78
C GLN A 31 17.13 9.88 -20.50
N LEU A 32 16.09 9.09 -20.28
CA LEU A 32 15.33 9.02 -19.03
C LEU A 32 15.79 7.81 -18.22
N ASN A 33 16.24 8.04 -17.00
CA ASN A 33 16.60 7.01 -16.04
C ASN A 33 15.67 7.06 -14.84
N VAL A 34 15.14 5.89 -14.47
CA VAL A 34 14.31 5.72 -13.28
C VAL A 34 15.02 4.74 -12.35
N THR A 35 15.30 5.19 -11.14
CA THR A 35 15.97 4.38 -10.11
C THR A 35 15.07 4.26 -8.90
N LEU A 36 14.98 3.05 -8.36
CA LEU A 36 14.26 2.76 -7.12
C LEU A 36 15.22 2.07 -6.14
N SER A 37 15.37 2.63 -4.95
CA SER A 37 16.29 2.12 -3.93
C SER A 37 15.72 2.22 -2.52
N PRO A 38 16.30 1.52 -1.52
CA PRO A 38 16.04 1.82 -0.12
C PRO A 38 16.35 3.30 0.16
N ALA A 39 15.55 3.94 1.01
CA ALA A 39 15.72 5.36 1.32
C ALA A 39 16.97 5.65 2.16
N GLU A 40 17.50 4.62 2.81
CA GLU A 40 18.71 4.63 3.63
C GLU A 40 19.99 4.82 2.79
N PHE A 41 19.93 4.61 1.48
CA PHE A 41 21.08 4.86 0.61
C PHE A 41 21.32 6.37 0.52
N SER A 42 22.56 6.79 0.77
CA SER A 42 22.96 8.20 0.64
C SER A 42 22.69 8.71 -0.77
N VAL A 43 23.07 7.92 -1.78
CA VAL A 43 22.93 8.24 -3.20
C VAL A 43 22.17 7.12 -3.92
N PRO A 44 21.29 7.43 -4.89
CA PRO A 44 20.65 6.40 -5.70
C PRO A 44 21.69 5.56 -6.47
N PRO A 45 21.42 4.26 -6.69
CA PRO A 45 22.29 3.43 -7.51
C PRO A 45 22.51 3.98 -8.92
N LYS A 46 23.74 3.89 -9.42
CA LYS A 46 24.17 4.24 -10.78
C LYS A 46 23.44 3.40 -11.82
N LYS A 47 23.22 2.11 -11.52
CA LYS A 47 22.42 1.24 -12.37
C LYS A 47 20.94 1.53 -12.15
N SER A 48 20.32 2.19 -13.13
CA SER A 48 18.88 2.47 -13.11
C SER A 48 18.05 1.18 -13.20
N LEU A 49 16.85 1.23 -12.62
CA LEU A 49 15.88 0.15 -12.71
C LEU A 49 15.26 0.11 -14.12
N LEU A 50 14.98 1.28 -14.67
CA LEU A 50 14.50 1.47 -16.03
C LEU A 50 15.31 2.57 -16.70
N SER A 51 15.61 2.37 -17.98
CA SER A 51 16.25 3.36 -18.83
C SER A 51 15.52 3.43 -20.16
N LEU A 52 15.25 4.64 -20.64
CA LEU A 52 14.61 4.91 -21.90
C LEU A 52 15.45 5.93 -22.67
N ASN A 53 15.90 5.56 -23.87
CA ASN A 53 16.59 6.44 -24.79
C ASN A 53 15.56 6.98 -25.79
N GLN A 54 15.01 8.16 -25.50
CA GLN A 54 14.00 8.81 -26.31
C GLN A 54 13.99 10.32 -26.05
N ASP A 55 13.85 11.10 -27.12
CA ASP A 55 13.63 12.53 -27.01
C ASP A 55 12.25 12.81 -26.42
N LEU A 56 12.23 13.33 -25.19
CA LEU A 56 10.98 13.70 -24.51
C LEU A 56 10.52 15.12 -24.82
N SER A 57 11.37 15.94 -25.46
CA SER A 57 11.08 17.35 -25.78
C SER A 57 9.75 17.56 -26.51
N PRO A 58 9.34 16.71 -27.48
CA PRO A 58 8.06 16.87 -28.17
C PRO A 58 6.83 16.67 -27.28
N TYR A 59 6.97 16.05 -26.11
CA TYR A 59 5.87 15.78 -25.19
C TYR A 59 5.76 16.81 -24.07
N PHE A 60 6.77 17.68 -23.91
CA PHE A 60 6.77 18.73 -22.89
C PHE A 60 6.25 20.04 -23.47
N LEU A 61 5.33 20.66 -22.74
CA LEU A 61 4.84 22.01 -23.00
C LEU A 61 5.65 23.02 -22.17
N GLU A 62 5.69 24.27 -22.62
CA GLU A 62 6.32 25.37 -21.87
C GLU A 62 5.76 25.48 -20.43
N LYS A 63 4.46 25.19 -20.27
CA LYS A 63 3.78 25.11 -18.98
C LYS A 63 3.03 23.78 -18.91
N MET A 64 3.39 22.96 -17.93
CA MET A 64 2.71 21.70 -17.65
C MET A 64 2.58 21.49 -16.14
N PHE A 65 1.61 20.67 -15.75
CA PHE A 65 1.50 20.18 -14.39
C PHE A 65 2.15 18.81 -14.30
N PHE A 66 2.87 18.57 -13.21
CA PHE A 66 3.32 17.25 -12.83
C PHE A 66 2.71 16.90 -11.47
N GLY A 67 2.56 15.61 -11.21
CA GLY A 67 2.02 15.13 -9.95
C GLY A 67 2.13 13.63 -9.85
N PHE A 68 1.63 13.10 -8.75
CA PHE A 68 1.63 11.66 -8.47
C PHE A 68 0.21 11.16 -8.39
N THR A 69 0.02 9.94 -8.87
CA THR A 69 -1.24 9.23 -8.76
C THR A 69 -0.93 7.80 -8.34
N ALA A 70 -1.84 7.21 -7.56
CA ALA A 70 -1.73 5.84 -7.11
C ALA A 70 -3.12 5.21 -7.07
N SER A 71 -3.16 3.90 -7.32
CA SER A 71 -4.37 3.10 -7.24
C SER A 71 -4.06 1.80 -6.52
N THR A 72 -5.05 1.27 -5.82
CA THR A 72 -4.96 0.01 -5.12
C THR A 72 -5.56 -1.11 -5.96
N GLY A 73 -4.84 -2.22 -6.08
CA GLY A 73 -5.28 -3.40 -6.82
C GLY A 73 -6.06 -4.40 -5.94
N THR A 74 -5.96 -5.68 -6.30
CA THR A 74 -6.53 -6.80 -5.51
C THR A 74 -5.94 -6.87 -4.09
N ILE A 75 -4.67 -6.50 -3.95
CA ILE A 75 -4.00 -6.33 -2.67
C ILE A 75 -4.12 -4.86 -2.26
N GLY A 76 -4.82 -4.64 -1.14
CA GLY A 76 -4.96 -3.32 -0.56
C GLY A 76 -3.62 -2.72 -0.15
N ALA A 77 -3.36 -1.50 -0.57
CA ALA A 77 -2.16 -0.74 -0.22
C ALA A 77 -2.52 0.70 0.19
N LEU A 78 -1.66 1.33 0.98
CA LEU A 78 -1.69 2.78 1.17
C LEU A 78 -0.43 3.35 0.52
N HIS A 79 -0.59 4.42 -0.25
CA HIS A 79 0.50 5.05 -0.99
C HIS A 79 0.79 6.41 -0.34
N TYR A 80 1.92 6.50 0.36
CA TYR A 80 2.36 7.73 1.01
C TYR A 80 3.65 8.23 0.37
N MET A 81 3.67 9.51 0.04
CA MET A 81 4.87 10.22 -0.38
C MET A 81 5.30 11.13 0.78
N LEU A 82 6.50 10.87 1.32
CA LEU A 82 6.99 11.60 2.49
C LEU A 82 7.52 12.98 2.13
N ASN A 83 8.30 13.04 1.05
CA ASN A 83 8.86 14.26 0.50
C ASN A 83 9.02 14.12 -1.01
N MET A 84 9.19 15.26 -1.67
CA MET A 84 9.54 15.36 -3.07
C MET A 84 10.54 16.50 -3.22
N LEU A 85 11.61 16.25 -3.96
CA LEU A 85 12.54 17.27 -4.40
C LEU A 85 12.55 17.32 -5.93
N ILE A 86 12.60 18.53 -6.47
CA ILE A 86 12.76 18.78 -7.89
C ILE A 86 13.92 19.75 -8.03
N ALA A 87 14.93 19.33 -8.79
CA ALA A 87 16.09 20.14 -9.07
C ALA A 87 16.39 20.07 -10.58
N PRO A 88 16.87 21.18 -11.19
CA PRO A 88 17.33 21.18 -12.58
C PRO A 88 18.63 20.40 -12.79
N GLY A 89 19.31 20.01 -11.71
CA GLY A 89 20.51 19.20 -11.70
C GLY A 89 20.35 17.94 -10.85
N VAL A 90 21.40 17.11 -10.86
CA VAL A 90 21.47 15.87 -10.08
C VAL A 90 22.07 16.18 -8.71
N ASP A 91 21.29 16.87 -7.88
CA ASP A 91 21.60 16.97 -6.46
C ASP A 91 20.73 15.99 -5.68
N TYR A 92 21.37 15.03 -5.04
CA TYR A 92 20.71 14.09 -4.15
C TYR A 92 20.92 14.61 -2.72
N PRO A 93 20.02 15.44 -2.18
CA PRO A 93 20.13 15.80 -0.78
C PRO A 93 20.09 14.50 0.01
N SER A 94 21.02 14.37 0.95
CA SER A 94 20.90 13.35 1.98
C SER A 94 19.51 13.52 2.57
N LEU A 95 18.67 12.51 2.39
CA LEU A 95 17.41 12.45 3.10
C LEU A 95 17.81 12.23 4.55
N GLU A 96 17.97 13.33 5.30
CA GLU A 96 18.07 13.27 6.74
C GLU A 96 16.73 12.69 7.20
N LEU A 97 16.69 11.36 7.30
CA LEU A 97 15.59 10.57 7.82
C LEU A 97 15.51 10.82 9.33
N ILE A 98 15.29 12.08 9.73
CA ILE A 98 15.25 12.50 11.14
C ILE A 98 14.12 11.73 11.87
N ALA A 99 13.09 11.30 11.14
CA ALA A 99 12.25 10.17 11.50
C ALA A 99 11.45 9.73 10.27
N VAL A 100 11.44 8.44 9.95
CA VAL A 100 10.37 7.89 9.11
C VAL A 100 9.07 8.03 9.91
N PRO A 101 8.05 8.77 9.42
CA PRO A 101 6.80 8.85 10.15
C PRO A 101 6.19 7.46 10.25
N ILE A 102 5.66 7.15 11.45
CA ILE A 102 4.91 5.92 11.66
C ILE A 102 3.64 6.02 10.81
N LEU A 103 3.60 5.23 9.72
CA LEU A 103 2.45 5.19 8.85
C LEU A 103 1.28 4.48 9.56
N PRO A 104 0.04 4.96 9.39
CA PRO A 104 -1.11 4.28 9.97
C PRO A 104 -1.25 2.86 9.42
N PRO A 105 -1.76 1.92 10.20
CA PRO A 105 -1.98 0.56 9.73
C PRO A 105 -3.04 0.55 8.61
N TYR A 106 -2.89 -0.38 7.67
CA TYR A 106 -3.91 -0.60 6.64
C TYR A 106 -5.26 -0.91 7.30
N PRO A 107 -6.37 -0.27 6.89
CA PRO A 107 -7.66 -0.45 7.52
C PRO A 107 -8.09 -1.92 7.46
N LYS A 108 -8.45 -2.48 8.61
CA LYS A 108 -9.02 -3.83 8.68
C LYS A 108 -10.41 -3.79 8.06
N LYS A 109 -10.77 -4.80 7.25
CA LYS A 109 -12.14 -4.93 6.75
C LYS A 109 -13.08 -5.02 7.95
N LEU A 110 -13.96 -4.02 8.10
CA LEU A 110 -14.95 -3.96 9.17
C LEU A 110 -15.86 -5.20 9.18
N HIS A 111 -16.03 -5.83 8.01
CA HIS A 111 -17.03 -6.85 7.76
C HIS A 111 -16.83 -8.15 8.55
N ASP A 112 -15.60 -8.59 8.83
CA ASP A 112 -15.38 -9.92 9.40
C ASP A 112 -15.87 -10.05 10.85
N SER A 113 -15.66 -9.02 11.68
CA SER A 113 -16.11 -9.06 13.07
C SER A 113 -17.62 -8.91 13.18
N THR A 114 -18.21 -7.96 12.44
CA THR A 114 -19.68 -7.74 12.45
C THR A 114 -20.42 -8.93 11.87
N ARG A 115 -19.90 -9.56 10.81
CA ARG A 115 -20.49 -10.77 10.22
C ARG A 115 -20.43 -11.95 11.18
N LYS A 116 -19.32 -12.14 11.90
CA LYS A 116 -19.21 -13.18 12.94
C LYS A 116 -20.20 -12.95 14.07
N ILE A 117 -20.32 -11.72 14.56
CA ILE A 117 -21.28 -11.36 15.61
C ILE A 117 -22.70 -11.65 15.13
N LEU A 118 -23.05 -11.22 13.90
CA LEU A 118 -24.36 -11.48 13.32
C LEU A 118 -24.66 -12.99 13.22
N TRP A 119 -23.68 -13.80 12.78
CA TRP A 119 -23.81 -15.25 12.71
C TRP A 119 -24.02 -15.88 14.09
N VAL A 120 -23.28 -15.45 15.11
CA VAL A 120 -23.43 -15.94 16.48
C VAL A 120 -24.80 -15.57 17.04
N CYS A 121 -25.23 -14.32 16.89
CA CYS A 121 -26.55 -13.86 17.34
C CYS A 121 -27.69 -14.62 16.64
N LEU A 122 -27.57 -14.83 15.32
CA LEU A 122 -28.54 -15.61 14.54
C LEU A 122 -28.63 -17.05 15.03
N ALA A 123 -27.50 -17.72 15.25
CA ALA A 123 -27.47 -19.09 15.76
C ALA A 123 -28.12 -19.18 17.15
N LEU A 124 -27.83 -18.23 18.04
CA LEU A 124 -28.41 -18.18 19.38
C LEU A 124 -29.94 -17.99 19.33
N ALA A 125 -30.43 -17.10 18.47
CA ALA A 125 -31.86 -16.85 18.28
C ALA A 125 -32.61 -18.09 17.77
N VAL A 126 -32.00 -18.82 16.83
CA VAL A 126 -32.57 -20.07 16.29
C VAL A 126 -32.66 -21.14 17.39
N ILE A 127 -31.61 -21.32 18.20
CA ILE A 127 -31.62 -22.27 19.32
C ILE A 127 -32.72 -21.91 20.33
N ALA A 128 -32.84 -20.62 20.70
CA ALA A 128 -33.87 -20.16 21.61
C ALA A 128 -35.29 -20.43 21.07
N ALA A 129 -35.51 -20.22 19.77
CA ALA A 129 -36.78 -20.51 19.12
C ALA A 129 -37.13 -22.02 19.16
N PHE A 130 -36.15 -22.90 18.92
CA PHE A 130 -36.35 -24.34 19.04
C PHE A 130 -36.68 -24.78 20.47
N VAL A 131 -35.97 -24.22 21.47
CA VAL A 131 -36.26 -24.50 22.89
C VAL A 131 -37.65 -24.03 23.27
N ALA A 132 -38.04 -22.82 22.86
CA ALA A 132 -39.38 -22.29 23.11
C ALA A 132 -40.48 -23.14 22.43
N SER A 133 -40.26 -23.55 21.18
CA SER A 133 -41.18 -24.43 20.45
C SER A 133 -41.31 -25.80 21.13
N TRP A 134 -40.20 -26.39 21.58
CA TRP A 134 -40.20 -27.65 22.32
C TRP A 134 -40.97 -27.55 23.64
N LEU A 135 -40.71 -26.51 24.44
CA LEU A 135 -41.42 -26.25 25.69
C LEU A 135 -42.93 -26.07 25.44
N GLY A 136 -43.30 -25.30 24.40
CA GLY A 136 -44.69 -25.11 23.99
C GLY A 136 -45.37 -26.42 23.59
N PHE A 137 -44.69 -27.27 22.82
CA PHE A 137 -45.19 -28.58 22.42
C PHE A 137 -45.43 -29.52 23.62
N VAL A 138 -44.48 -29.58 24.56
CA VAL A 138 -44.61 -30.38 25.79
C VAL A 138 -45.78 -29.89 26.65
N PHE A 139 -45.93 -28.57 26.81
CA PHE A 139 -47.05 -27.99 27.57
C PHE A 139 -48.41 -28.34 26.95
N TYR A 140 -48.55 -28.17 25.63
CA TYR A 140 -49.76 -28.54 24.89
C TYR A 140 -50.12 -30.01 25.05
N TRP A 141 -49.13 -30.90 24.91
CA TRP A 141 -49.35 -32.35 25.02
C TRP A 141 -49.78 -32.78 26.43
N ARG A 142 -49.22 -32.16 27.48
CA ARG A 142 -49.61 -32.46 28.87
C ARG A 142 -51.05 -32.05 29.15
N HIS A 143 -51.49 -30.89 28.68
CA HIS A 143 -52.84 -30.39 28.93
C HIS A 143 -53.93 -31.12 28.12
N LYS A 144 -53.59 -31.68 26.96
CA LYS A 144 -54.56 -32.47 26.16
C LYS A 144 -54.80 -33.88 26.73
N LYS A 145 -53.92 -34.34 27.63
CA LYS A 145 -54.00 -35.67 28.26
C LYS A 145 -54.50 -35.65 29.71
N ALA A 146 -54.82 -34.46 30.24
CA ALA A 146 -55.55 -34.27 31.49
C ALA A 146 -57.03 -34.05 31.16
#